data_AF-A0A848UE87-F1
#
_entry.id   AF-A0A848UE87-F1
#
_cell.length_a   1.000
_cell.length_b   1.000
_cell.length_c   1.000
_cell.angle_alpha   90.00
_cell.angle_beta   90.00
_cell.angle_gamma   90.00
#
_symmetry.space_group_name_H-M   'P 1'
#
loop_
_entity.id
_entity.type
_entity.pdbx_description
1 polymer ?
#
loop_
_entity_poly.entity_id
_entity_poly.type
_entity_poly.pdbx_seq_one_letter_code
_entity_poly.pdbx_strand_id
1 'polypeptide(L)'
;MTGESECRRGRGDRGSAMAAALLVLSAFTAGGLIWLSRDVNRTVSNRSAAQSIAFQAARAGAQQVEVGALRASAGTTVEIDEVGARAEAERIVQELFRSYGVEGTHSVAVVGDRVTVTVTIEDPVE
;
A
#
# COMPACT_ATOMS: atom_id res chain seq x y z
N MET A 1 -32.83 14.37 61.53
CA MET A 1 -33.59 13.17 61.12
C MET A 1 -34.96 13.69 60.72
N THR A 2 -35.39 13.72 59.46
CA THR A 2 -35.34 12.76 58.34
C THR A 2 -35.79 13.59 57.12
N GLY A 3 -35.08 13.66 56.00
CA GLY A 3 -34.81 12.54 55.10
C GLY A 3 -35.91 12.43 54.02
N GLU A 4 -36.22 13.51 53.31
CA GLU A 4 -37.08 13.45 52.11
C GLU A 4 -36.19 13.27 50.88
N SER A 5 -35.89 12.01 50.56
CA SER A 5 -35.25 11.64 49.29
C SER A 5 -36.30 11.61 48.18
N GLU A 6 -36.07 12.44 47.17
CA GLU A 6 -36.88 12.62 45.97
C GLU A 6 -37.19 11.31 45.25
N CYS A 7 -38.49 11.00 45.08
CA CYS A 7 -38.93 9.90 44.23
C CYS A 7 -39.14 10.39 42.79
N ARG A 8 -38.05 10.67 42.06
CA ARG A 8 -38.09 10.83 40.59
C ARG A 8 -38.20 9.44 39.93
N ARG A 9 -39.43 8.90 39.88
CA ARG A 9 -39.74 7.62 39.22
C ARG A 9 -39.68 7.76 37.69
N GLY A 10 -38.85 6.92 37.06
CA GLY A 10 -38.50 6.94 35.63
C GLY A 10 -39.69 6.83 34.68
N ARG A 11 -40.09 7.98 34.10
CA ARG A 11 -41.07 8.08 33.01
C ARG A 11 -40.43 8.42 31.66
N GLY A 12 -39.19 7.99 31.45
CA GLY A 12 -38.43 8.18 30.20
C GLY A 12 -37.73 6.93 29.65
N ASP A 13 -37.65 5.84 30.43
CA ASP A 13 -36.70 4.74 30.15
C ASP A 13 -37.04 3.84 28.96
N ARG A 14 -38.32 3.67 28.60
CA ARG A 14 -38.68 2.76 27.49
C ARG A 14 -38.31 3.33 26.12
N GLY A 15 -38.41 4.65 25.96
CA GLY A 15 -38.04 5.33 24.72
C GLY A 15 -36.54 5.60 24.64
N SER A 16 -35.92 5.98 25.76
CA SER A 16 -34.48 6.25 25.81
C SER A 16 -33.65 4.98 25.64
N ALA A 17 -34.08 3.82 26.16
CA ALA A 17 -33.38 2.56 25.98
C ALA A 17 -33.40 2.10 24.51
N MET A 18 -34.55 2.22 23.83
CA MET A 18 -34.67 1.93 22.40
C MET A 18 -33.84 2.91 21.55
N ALA A 19 -33.89 4.21 21.87
CA ALA A 19 -33.07 5.20 21.18
C ALA A 19 -31.57 4.96 21.39
N ALA A 20 -31.16 4.63 22.61
CA ALA A 20 -29.78 4.29 22.93
C ALA A 20 -29.33 3.02 22.19
N ALA A 21 -30.15 1.97 22.16
CA ALA A 21 -29.86 0.74 21.43
C ALA A 21 -29.72 1.00 19.92
N LEU A 22 -30.60 1.82 19.34
CA LEU A 22 -30.52 2.20 17.93
C LEU A 22 -29.23 2.99 17.66
N LEU A 23 -28.90 3.98 18.49
CA LEU A 23 -27.69 4.78 18.33
C LEU A 23 -26.42 3.94 18.45
N VAL A 24 -26.37 3.01 19.41
CA VAL A 24 -25.22 2.10 19.58
C VAL A 24 -25.10 1.18 18.36
N LEU A 25 -26.21 0.61 17.88
CA LEU A 25 -26.21 -0.23 16.69
C LEU A 25 -25.76 0.55 15.46
N SER A 26 -26.32 1.75 15.24
CA SER A 26 -25.95 2.64 14.14
C SER A 26 -24.48 3.07 14.21
N ALA A 27 -23.98 3.43 15.40
CA ALA A 27 -22.58 3.80 15.60
C ALA A 27 -21.64 2.62 15.31
N PHE A 28 -22.01 1.42 15.75
CA PHE A 28 -21.23 0.21 15.48
C PHE A 28 -21.20 -0.12 13.98
N THR A 29 -22.35 -0.08 13.31
CA THR A 29 -22.43 -0.32 11.85
C THR A 29 -21.65 0.73 11.08
N ALA A 30 -21.80 2.01 11.41
CA ALA A 30 -21.07 3.09 10.75
C ALA A 30 -19.56 2.98 11.00
N GLY A 31 -19.15 2.72 12.23
CA GLY A 31 -17.74 2.49 12.59
C GLY A 31 -17.13 1.31 11.84
N GLY A 32 -17.85 0.19 11.77
CA GLY A 32 -17.43 -1.00 11.01
C GLY A 32 -17.28 -0.73 9.51
N LEU A 33 -18.22 0.01 8.90
CA LEU A 33 -18.13 0.40 7.49
C LEU A 33 -16.94 1.35 7.23
N ILE A 34 -16.70 2.31 8.13
CA ILE A 34 -15.57 3.24 8.02
C ILE A 34 -14.24 2.48 8.16
N TRP A 35 -14.15 1.55 9.12
CA TRP A 35 -12.97 0.74 9.32
C TRP A 35 -12.70 -0.14 8.10
N LEU A 36 -13.70 -0.88 7.62
CA LEU A 36 -13.58 -1.72 6.43
C LEU A 36 -13.21 -0.92 5.18
N SER A 37 -13.84 0.25 4.98
CA SER A 37 -13.53 1.11 3.84
C SER A 37 -12.09 1.62 3.90
N ARG A 38 -11.58 1.96 5.09
CA ARG A 38 -10.18 2.36 5.27
C ARG A 38 -9.22 1.22 4.99
N ASP A 39 -9.50 0.03 5.49
CA ASP A 39 -8.68 -1.16 5.31
C ASP A 39 -8.58 -1.57 3.83
N VAL A 40 -9.73 -1.64 3.15
CA VAL A 40 -9.79 -1.91 1.71
C VAL A 40 -9.05 -0.83 0.92
N ASN A 41 -9.24 0.46 1.28
CA ASN A 41 -8.55 1.55 0.61
C ASN A 41 -7.03 1.48 0.79
N ARG A 42 -6.54 1.11 1.98
CA ARG A 42 -5.11 0.89 2.24
C ARG A 42 -4.56 -0.27 1.41
N THR A 43 -5.24 -1.42 1.43
CA THR A 43 -4.83 -2.61 0.66
C THR A 43 -4.76 -2.33 -0.84
N VAL A 44 -5.79 -1.66 -1.40
CA VAL A 44 -5.83 -1.32 -2.83
C VAL A 44 -4.75 -0.28 -3.17
N SER A 45 -4.54 0.71 -2.31
CA SER A 45 -3.48 1.71 -2.48
C SER A 45 -2.09 1.07 -2.49
N ASN A 46 -1.80 0.17 -1.53
CA ASN A 46 -0.54 -0.54 -1.43
C ASN A 46 -0.27 -1.41 -2.67
N ARG A 47 -1.30 -2.13 -3.14
CA ARG A 47 -1.17 -2.93 -4.37
C ARG A 47 -0.90 -2.08 -5.61
N SER A 48 -1.61 -0.96 -5.74
CA SER A 48 -1.42 -0.02 -6.86
C SER A 48 -0.03 0.60 -6.85
N ALA A 49 0.46 0.99 -5.66
CA ALA A 49 1.81 1.50 -5.48
C ALA A 49 2.86 0.42 -5.82
N ALA A 50 2.73 -0.81 -5.32
CA ALA A 50 3.66 -1.90 -5.64
C ALA A 50 3.75 -2.15 -7.17
N GLN A 51 2.60 -2.15 -7.86
CA GLN A 51 2.58 -2.30 -9.32
C GLN A 51 3.26 -1.15 -10.04
N SER A 52 2.98 0.11 -9.65
CA SER A 52 3.58 1.27 -10.29
C SER A 52 5.11 1.32 -10.09
N ILE A 53 5.58 0.93 -8.90
CA ILE A 53 6.99 0.82 -8.56
C ILE A 53 7.65 -0.26 -9.42
N ALA A 54 7.04 -1.44 -9.48
CA ALA A 54 7.56 -2.54 -10.29
C ALA A 54 7.66 -2.15 -11.78
N PHE A 55 6.65 -1.48 -12.34
CA PHE A 55 6.69 -1.04 -13.74
C PHE A 55 7.73 0.05 -13.99
N GLN A 56 7.86 1.03 -13.09
CA GLN A 56 8.84 2.11 -13.22
C GLN A 56 10.27 1.57 -13.11
N ALA A 57 10.52 0.71 -12.13
CA ALA A 57 11.82 0.07 -11.95
C ALA A 57 12.17 -0.87 -13.11
N ALA A 58 11.22 -1.67 -13.59
CA ALA A 58 11.44 -2.53 -14.75
C ALA A 58 11.73 -1.72 -16.02
N ARG A 59 11.03 -0.59 -16.21
CA ARG A 59 11.30 0.30 -17.34
C ARG A 59 12.68 0.95 -17.23
N ALA A 60 13.04 1.46 -16.06
CA ALA A 60 14.35 2.07 -15.85
C ALA A 60 15.49 1.05 -16.06
N GLY A 61 15.33 -0.18 -15.54
CA GLY A 61 16.27 -1.26 -15.77
C GLY A 61 16.36 -1.67 -17.24
N ALA A 62 15.23 -1.79 -17.94
CA ALA A 62 15.22 -2.13 -19.37
C ALA A 62 15.80 -1.01 -20.27
N GLN A 63 15.84 0.23 -19.77
CA GLN A 63 16.46 1.35 -20.46
C GLN A 63 17.99 1.41 -20.28
N GLN A 64 18.56 0.60 -19.38
CA GLN A 64 20.01 0.42 -19.25
C GLN A 64 20.53 -0.52 -20.34
N VAL A 65 20.44 -0.03 -21.56
CA VAL A 65 21.12 -0.60 -22.70
C VAL A 65 22.59 -0.20 -22.60
N GLU A 66 23.50 -1.16 -22.78
CA GLU A 66 24.93 -0.90 -22.71
C GLU A 66 25.34 0.09 -23.83
N VAL A 67 25.55 1.37 -23.47
CA VAL A 67 25.94 2.42 -24.43
C VAL A 67 27.30 2.13 -25.07
N GLY A 68 28.15 1.35 -24.38
CA GLY A 68 29.40 0.80 -24.90
C GLY A 68 29.18 -0.24 -26.01
N ALA A 69 28.29 -1.21 -25.79
CA ALA A 69 27.90 -2.20 -26.80
C ALA A 69 27.18 -1.58 -28.00
N LEU A 70 26.35 -0.54 -27.80
CA LEU A 70 25.70 0.20 -28.90
C LEU A 70 26.69 0.90 -29.85
N ARG A 71 27.85 1.33 -29.33
CA ARG A 71 28.90 1.99 -30.14
C ARG A 71 29.92 1.00 -30.72
N ALA A 72 30.17 -0.12 -30.04
CA ALA A 72 31.15 -1.13 -30.47
C ALA A 72 30.52 -2.20 -31.39
N SER A 73 29.25 -2.55 -31.17
CA SER A 73 28.49 -3.46 -32.01
C SER A 73 27.93 -2.64 -33.17
N ALA A 74 28.52 -2.77 -34.35
CA ALA A 74 28.06 -2.16 -35.60
C ALA A 74 26.71 -2.76 -36.06
N GLY A 75 25.67 -2.65 -35.22
CA GLY A 75 24.29 -3.03 -35.50
C GLY A 75 23.94 -4.51 -35.34
N THR A 76 24.70 -5.32 -34.58
CA THR A 76 24.45 -6.77 -34.58
C THR A 76 23.69 -7.31 -33.37
N THR A 77 23.85 -6.75 -32.17
CA THR A 77 22.97 -7.08 -31.03
C THR A 77 23.07 -6.01 -29.96
N VAL A 78 21.92 -5.54 -29.48
CA VAL A 78 21.82 -4.59 -28.36
C VAL A 78 21.56 -5.43 -27.11
N GLU A 79 22.59 -5.68 -26.32
CA GLU A 79 22.45 -6.37 -25.03
C GLU A 79 22.23 -5.35 -23.90
N ILE A 80 21.40 -5.76 -22.93
CA ILE A 80 21.17 -5.02 -21.69
C ILE A 80 22.39 -5.20 -20.81
N ASP A 81 22.92 -4.11 -20.25
CA ASP A 81 23.94 -4.20 -19.20
C ASP A 81 23.26 -4.73 -17.93
N GLU A 82 23.43 -6.02 -17.65
CA GLU A 82 22.77 -6.68 -16.51
C GLU A 82 23.10 -6.00 -15.17
N VAL A 83 24.34 -5.52 -15.01
CA VAL A 83 24.80 -4.88 -13.77
C VAL A 83 24.20 -3.47 -13.66
N GLY A 84 24.25 -2.69 -14.74
CA GLY A 84 23.65 -1.36 -14.81
C GLY A 84 22.13 -1.37 -14.65
N ALA A 85 21.45 -2.31 -15.31
CA ALA A 85 20.01 -2.52 -15.23
C ALA A 85 19.56 -2.86 -13.81
N ARG A 86 20.32 -3.72 -13.12
CA ARG A 86 20.04 -4.08 -11.74
C ARG A 86 20.23 -2.91 -10.78
N ALA A 87 21.35 -2.20 -10.87
CA ALA A 87 21.66 -1.08 -9.98
C ALA A 87 20.63 0.06 -10.12
N GLU A 88 20.22 0.38 -11.34
CA GLU A 88 19.24 1.44 -11.57
C GLU A 88 17.82 1.03 -11.14
N ALA A 89 17.42 -0.22 -11.40
CA ALA A 89 16.16 -0.74 -10.91
C ALA A 89 16.09 -0.72 -9.37
N GLU A 90 17.15 -1.15 -8.68
CA GLU A 90 17.25 -1.10 -7.22
C GLU A 90 17.20 0.35 -6.70
N ARG A 91 17.89 1.29 -7.37
CA ARG A 91 17.87 2.73 -7.03
C ARG A 91 16.46 3.31 -7.08
N ILE A 92 15.73 3.05 -8.18
CA ILE A 92 14.35 3.53 -8.38
C ILE A 92 13.40 2.90 -7.36
N VAL A 93 13.53 1.60 -7.06
CA VAL A 93 12.69 0.96 -6.03
C VAL A 93 12.90 1.62 -4.67
N GLN A 94 14.16 1.87 -4.27
CA GLN A 94 14.46 2.51 -2.98
C GLN A 94 13.94 3.96 -2.91
N GLU A 95 14.07 4.71 -4.00
CA GLU A 95 13.54 6.08 -4.09
C GLU A 95 12.01 6.09 -3.95
N LEU A 96 11.33 5.16 -4.62
CA LEU A 96 9.87 5.09 -4.57
C LEU A 96 9.35 4.54 -3.24
N PHE A 97 10.01 3.56 -2.61
CA PHE A 97 9.69 3.15 -1.24
C PHE A 97 9.71 4.33 -0.27
N ARG A 98 10.75 5.18 -0.35
CA ARG A 98 10.83 6.40 0.46
C ARG A 98 9.72 7.41 0.11
N SER A 99 9.42 7.59 -1.18
CA SER A 99 8.38 8.53 -1.63
C SER A 99 6.97 8.11 -1.21
N TYR A 100 6.69 6.81 -1.20
CA TYR A 100 5.39 6.27 -0.82
C TYR A 100 5.27 5.98 0.68
N GLY A 101 6.38 6.04 1.43
CA GLY A 101 6.41 5.76 2.87
C GLY A 101 6.05 4.31 3.18
N VAL A 102 6.37 3.39 2.27
CA VAL A 102 6.05 1.96 2.39
C VAL A 102 7.31 1.16 2.69
N GLU A 103 7.19 0.18 3.58
CA GLU A 103 8.25 -0.79 3.84
C GLU A 103 7.94 -2.11 3.13
N GLY A 104 8.99 -2.81 2.72
CA GLY A 104 8.83 -4.02 1.92
C GLY A 104 10.13 -4.60 1.41
N THR A 105 10.01 -5.73 0.72
CA THR A 105 11.11 -6.43 0.07
C THR A 105 11.01 -6.30 -1.45
N HIS A 106 12.15 -6.36 -2.13
CA HIS A 106 12.20 -6.33 -3.59
C HIS A 106 13.23 -7.32 -4.12
N SER A 107 13.01 -7.80 -5.34
CA SER A 107 13.98 -8.60 -6.07
C SER A 107 14.00 -8.18 -7.53
N VAL A 108 15.21 -8.05 -8.08
CA VAL A 108 15.44 -7.73 -9.49
C VAL A 108 16.13 -8.92 -10.14
N ALA A 109 15.54 -9.43 -11.21
CA ALA A 109 16.10 -10.49 -12.04
C ALA A 109 16.24 -9.97 -13.47
N VAL A 110 17.46 -10.01 -14.01
CA VAL A 110 17.75 -9.69 -15.40
C VAL A 110 18.14 -11.01 -16.08
N VAL A 111 17.49 -11.35 -17.18
CA VAL A 111 17.77 -12.55 -17.96
C VAL A 111 17.77 -12.17 -19.44
N GLY A 112 18.95 -12.04 -20.04
CA GLY A 112 19.09 -11.60 -21.43
C GLY A 112 18.52 -10.20 -21.65
N ASP A 113 17.45 -10.11 -22.46
CA ASP A 113 16.76 -8.86 -22.78
C ASP A 113 15.56 -8.55 -21.86
N ARG A 114 15.32 -9.37 -20.83
CA ARG A 114 14.18 -9.24 -19.92
C ARG A 114 14.62 -8.82 -18.52
N VAL A 115 14.09 -7.68 -18.07
CA VAL A 115 14.17 -7.22 -16.68
C VAL A 115 12.86 -7.51 -15.97
N THR A 116 12.91 -8.33 -14.91
CA THR A 116 11.78 -8.65 -14.03
C THR A 116 12.04 -8.03 -12.66
N VAL A 117 11.12 -7.16 -12.22
CA VAL A 117 11.17 -6.56 -10.88
C VAL A 117 9.98 -7.06 -10.08
N THR A 118 10.24 -7.69 -8.95
CA THR A 118 9.23 -8.11 -7.98
C THR A 118 9.31 -7.19 -6.78
N VAL A 119 8.16 -6.65 -6.37
CA VAL A 119 8.03 -5.76 -5.21
C VAL A 119 6.96 -6.34 -4.29
N THR A 120 7.32 -6.53 -3.03
CA THR A 120 6.43 -6.97 -1.96
C THR A 120 6.38 -5.88 -0.92
N ILE A 121 5.21 -5.32 -0.66
CA ILE A 121 5.00 -4.35 0.43
C ILE A 121 4.50 -5.14 1.64
N GLU A 122 5.15 -4.95 2.78
CA GLU A 122 4.73 -5.53 4.06
C GLU A 122 3.80 -4.52 4.75
N ASP A 123 2.53 -4.88 4.90
CA ASP A 123 1.56 -4.08 5.65
C ASP A 123 1.52 -4.61 7.09
N PRO A 124 1.92 -3.83 8.11
CA PRO A 124 1.73 -4.25 9.50
C PRO A 124 0.23 -4.30 9.80
N VAL A 125 -0.29 -5.51 9.97
CA VAL A 125 -1.60 -5.73 10.59
C VAL A 125 -1.51 -5.32 12.06
N GLU A 126 -1.90 -4.08 12.36
CA GLU A 126 -2.26 -3.63 13.72
C GLU A 126 -3.68 -4.05 14.10
#